data_AF-U5DP35-F1
#
_entry.id   AF-U5DP35-F1
#
_cell.length_a   1.000
_cell.length_b   1.000
_cell.length_c   1.000
_cell.angle_alpha   90.00
_cell.angle_beta   90.00
_cell.angle_gamma   90.00
#
_symmetry.space_group_name_H-M   'P 1'
#
loop_
_entity.id
_entity.type
_entity.pdbx_description
1 polymer ?
#
loop_
_entity_poly.entity_id
_entity_poly.type
_entity_poly.pdbx_seq_one_letter_code
_entity_poly.pdbx_strand_id
1 'polypeptide(L)'
;MRRRRRAPRGESIFELLSDISLSALGLFLIVFVIYAVLFDSSGASPQENERLRSRNEELDRENERLADENTSLEEQLADAGDRAEAAEQELLQIEERTELTGYYSGDIESKLYARANGCTGAFTTVYGEQNLLYIGTTNTIVYSTVYPGHGELTYRFQGELTGNVFESDDTQYSRTQALEACGNPTQNRIRVEFYDDNAKVYFLDGTIESESKPEILRRVT
;
A
#
# COMPACT_ATOMS: atom_id res chain seq x y z
N MET A 1 -41.34 84.81 -96.25
CA MET A 1 -40.54 84.40 -95.08
C MET A 1 -41.19 83.19 -94.41
N ARG A 2 -40.41 82.15 -94.14
CA ARG A 2 -40.79 80.90 -93.44
C ARG A 2 -41.19 81.16 -91.99
N ARG A 3 -42.16 80.40 -91.47
CA ARG A 3 -42.09 79.74 -90.13
C ARG A 3 -43.13 78.62 -90.04
N ARG A 4 -42.66 77.37 -90.13
CA ARG A 4 -43.39 76.14 -89.77
C ARG A 4 -43.54 76.10 -88.24
N ARG A 5 -44.75 75.88 -87.71
CA ARG A 5 -44.97 75.39 -86.35
C ARG A 5 -45.24 73.88 -86.41
N ARG A 6 -44.44 73.12 -85.65
CA ARG A 6 -44.52 71.66 -85.50
C ARG A 6 -45.73 71.29 -84.63
N ALA A 7 -46.44 70.23 -85.01
CA ALA A 7 -47.46 69.57 -84.21
C ALA A 7 -46.81 68.79 -83.04
N PRO A 8 -47.53 68.58 -81.91
CA PRO A 8 -47.03 67.80 -80.78
C PRO A 8 -47.04 66.31 -81.11
N ARG A 9 -45.92 65.62 -80.84
CA ARG A 9 -45.81 64.17 -80.93
C ARG A 9 -46.43 63.57 -79.67
N GLY A 10 -47.39 62.67 -79.85
CA GLY A 10 -47.91 61.84 -78.77
C GLY A 10 -46.80 60.93 -78.24
N GLU A 11 -46.63 60.96 -76.92
CA GLU A 11 -45.81 60.00 -76.18
C GLU A 11 -46.47 58.62 -76.31
N SER A 12 -45.64 57.64 -76.65
CA SER A 12 -46.05 56.30 -77.05
C SER A 12 -46.30 55.46 -75.80
N ILE A 13 -47.47 54.81 -75.72
CA ILE A 13 -47.86 53.86 -74.67
C ILE A 13 -46.81 52.74 -74.46
N PHE A 14 -45.96 52.49 -75.45
CA PHE A 14 -44.85 51.53 -75.37
C PHE A 14 -43.69 51.98 -74.47
N GLU A 15 -43.41 53.29 -74.32
CA GLU A 15 -42.38 53.78 -73.39
C GLU A 15 -42.82 53.57 -71.93
N LEU A 16 -44.12 53.79 -71.64
CA LEU A 16 -44.67 53.59 -70.30
C LEU A 16 -44.72 52.10 -69.88
N LEU A 17 -45.05 51.20 -70.83
CA LEU A 17 -45.01 49.74 -70.59
C LEU A 17 -43.57 49.22 -70.47
N SER A 18 -42.63 49.80 -71.22
CA SER A 18 -41.20 49.48 -71.12
C SER A 18 -40.64 49.84 -69.75
N ASP A 19 -40.95 51.03 -69.22
CA ASP A 19 -40.46 51.47 -67.90
C ASP A 19 -41.07 50.66 -66.75
N ILE A 20 -42.36 50.31 -66.83
CA ILE A 20 -43.03 49.47 -65.83
C ILE A 20 -42.44 48.04 -65.83
N SER A 21 -42.21 47.47 -67.01
CA SER A 21 -41.63 46.12 -67.12
C SER A 21 -40.18 46.08 -66.64
N LEU A 22 -39.37 47.12 -66.93
CA LEU A 22 -38.00 47.23 -66.45
C LEU A 22 -37.94 47.40 -64.91
N SER A 23 -38.83 48.21 -64.33
CA SER A 23 -38.93 48.40 -62.88
C SER A 23 -39.42 47.14 -62.15
N ALA A 24 -40.37 46.41 -62.74
CA ALA A 24 -40.87 45.15 -62.18
C ALA A 24 -39.78 44.06 -62.20
N LEU A 25 -38.98 44.01 -63.27
CA LEU A 25 -37.88 43.05 -63.41
C LEU A 25 -36.72 43.35 -62.45
N GLY A 26 -36.42 44.64 -62.22
CA GLY A 26 -35.48 45.08 -61.19
C GLY A 26 -35.92 44.70 -59.78
N LEU A 27 -37.21 44.91 -59.45
CA LEU A 27 -37.77 44.49 -58.16
C LEU A 27 -37.72 42.97 -57.99
N PHE A 28 -38.04 42.22 -59.03
CA PHE A 28 -37.98 40.75 -59.03
C PHE A 28 -36.56 40.24 -58.76
N LEU A 29 -35.55 40.88 -59.36
CA LEU A 29 -34.15 40.57 -59.13
C LEU A 29 -33.71 40.86 -57.69
N ILE A 30 -34.14 42.01 -57.13
CA ILE A 30 -33.82 42.36 -55.75
C ILE A 30 -34.45 41.35 -54.78
N VAL A 31 -35.72 41.00 -54.97
CA VAL A 31 -36.41 39.99 -54.15
C VAL A 31 -35.77 38.62 -54.32
N PHE A 32 -35.37 38.24 -55.53
CA PHE A 32 -34.68 36.98 -55.81
C PHE A 32 -33.32 36.90 -55.13
N VAL A 33 -32.53 37.98 -55.15
CA VAL A 33 -31.23 38.05 -54.48
C VAL A 33 -31.40 37.99 -52.96
N ILE A 34 -32.36 38.72 -52.40
CA ILE A 34 -32.66 38.67 -50.95
C ILE A 34 -33.11 37.25 -50.56
N TYR A 35 -33.96 36.62 -51.36
CA TYR A 35 -34.41 35.25 -51.15
C TYR A 35 -33.25 34.25 -51.21
N ALA A 36 -32.36 34.38 -52.21
CA ALA A 36 -31.20 33.53 -52.38
C ALA A 36 -30.22 33.67 -51.22
N VAL A 37 -29.91 34.90 -50.80
CA VAL A 37 -28.98 35.16 -49.68
C VAL A 37 -29.55 34.66 -48.36
N LEU A 38 -30.85 34.85 -48.10
CA LEU A 38 -31.48 34.35 -46.87
C LEU A 38 -31.50 32.82 -46.84
N PHE A 39 -31.83 32.15 -47.95
CA PHE A 39 -31.87 30.69 -48.01
C PHE A 39 -30.49 30.03 -47.96
N ASP A 40 -29.46 30.65 -48.54
CA ASP A 40 -28.08 30.16 -48.52
C ASP A 40 -27.43 30.36 -47.13
N SER A 41 -27.93 31.33 -46.34
CA SER A 41 -27.41 31.64 -45.00
C SER A 41 -28.03 30.83 -43.85
N SER A 42 -29.14 30.11 -44.09
CA SER A 42 -29.99 29.59 -43.00
C SER A 42 -29.89 28.09 -42.70
N GLY A 43 -28.91 27.36 -43.25
CA GLY A 43 -28.82 25.94 -42.94
C GLY A 43 -27.45 25.35 -43.17
N ALA A 44 -26.76 25.02 -42.07
CA ALA A 44 -25.88 23.86 -42.10
C ALA A 44 -26.67 22.73 -42.75
N SER A 45 -26.09 22.09 -43.78
CA SER A 45 -26.82 21.06 -44.51
C SER A 45 -27.31 19.99 -43.52
N PRO A 46 -28.48 19.35 -43.73
CA PRO A 46 -28.93 18.27 -42.84
C PRO A 46 -27.85 17.21 -42.59
N GLN A 47 -27.01 16.94 -43.59
CA GLN A 47 -25.85 16.05 -43.50
C GLN A 47 -24.75 16.53 -42.54
N GLU A 48 -24.55 17.83 -42.42
CA GLU A 48 -23.56 18.43 -41.52
C GLU A 48 -24.04 18.39 -40.07
N ASN A 49 -25.33 18.66 -39.82
CA ASN A 49 -25.93 18.50 -38.50
C ASN A 49 -25.92 17.03 -38.03
N GLU A 50 -26.18 16.09 -38.93
CA GLU A 50 -26.14 14.65 -38.61
C GLU A 50 -24.71 14.18 -38.28
N ARG A 51 -23.70 14.68 -39.02
CA ARG A 51 -22.28 14.43 -38.73
C ARG A 51 -21.86 15.01 -37.38
N LEU A 52 -22.25 16.25 -37.08
CA LEU A 52 -21.94 16.90 -35.80
C LEU A 52 -22.60 16.16 -34.63
N ARG A 53 -23.84 15.71 -34.79
CA ARG A 53 -24.54 14.91 -33.78
C ARG A 53 -23.86 13.58 -33.53
N SER A 54 -23.51 12.84 -34.60
CA SER A 54 -22.77 11.57 -34.47
C SER A 54 -21.42 11.76 -33.78
N ARG A 55 -20.72 12.88 -34.04
CA ARG A 55 -19.42 13.17 -33.43
C ARG A 55 -19.56 13.55 -31.95
N ASN A 56 -20.61 14.27 -31.57
CA ASN A 56 -20.90 14.54 -30.16
C ASN A 56 -21.23 13.24 -29.42
N GLU A 57 -22.07 12.37 -30.00
CA GLU A 57 -22.39 11.08 -29.38
C GLU A 57 -21.15 10.18 -29.22
N GLU A 58 -20.15 10.29 -30.11
CA GLU A 58 -18.88 9.58 -29.99
C GLU A 58 -17.98 10.18 -28.92
N LEU A 59 -17.88 11.51 -28.84
CA LEU A 59 -17.15 12.22 -27.80
C LEU A 59 -17.75 12.01 -26.40
N ASP A 60 -19.08 11.93 -26.29
CA ASP A 60 -19.76 11.67 -25.02
C ASP A 60 -19.42 10.27 -24.51
N ARG A 61 -19.44 9.25 -25.38
CA ARG A 61 -19.01 7.88 -25.02
C ARG A 61 -17.53 7.81 -24.66
N GLU A 62 -16.68 8.55 -25.37
CA GLU A 62 -15.25 8.60 -25.07
C GLU A 62 -14.99 9.27 -23.72
N ASN A 63 -15.69 10.36 -23.40
CA ASN A 63 -15.62 11.02 -22.10
C ASN A 63 -16.11 10.13 -20.95
N GLU A 64 -17.22 9.41 -21.14
CA GLU A 64 -17.71 8.44 -20.15
C GLU A 64 -16.66 7.34 -19.91
N ARG A 65 -16.11 6.77 -20.98
CA ARG A 65 -15.05 5.75 -20.87
C ARG A 65 -13.80 6.28 -20.16
N LEU A 66 -13.34 7.49 -20.50
CA LEU A 66 -12.18 8.11 -19.85
C LEU A 66 -12.46 8.44 -18.38
N ALA A 67 -13.69 8.83 -18.03
CA ALA A 67 -14.08 9.06 -16.64
C ALA A 67 -14.07 7.75 -15.83
N ASP A 68 -14.55 6.66 -16.41
CA ASP A 68 -14.51 5.33 -15.78
C ASP A 68 -13.07 4.83 -15.62
N GLU A 69 -12.23 4.98 -16.65
CA GLU A 69 -10.80 4.64 -16.60
C GLU A 69 -10.07 5.46 -15.53
N ASN A 70 -10.35 6.76 -15.43
CA ASN A 70 -9.72 7.63 -14.44
C ASN A 70 -10.14 7.26 -13.02
N THR A 71 -11.42 6.95 -12.80
CA THR A 71 -11.92 6.46 -11.50
C THR A 71 -11.25 5.14 -11.11
N SER A 72 -11.13 4.20 -12.05
CA SER A 72 -10.45 2.93 -11.79
C SER A 72 -8.96 3.10 -11.48
N LEU A 73 -8.28 4.06 -12.15
CA LEU A 73 -6.88 4.37 -11.87
C LEU A 73 -6.70 5.04 -10.51
N GLU A 74 -7.61 5.92 -10.10
CA GLU A 74 -7.61 6.53 -8.77
C GLU A 74 -7.77 5.48 -7.66
N GLU A 75 -8.67 4.51 -7.84
CA GLU A 75 -8.83 3.38 -6.91
C GLU A 75 -7.56 2.51 -6.82
N GLN A 76 -6.96 2.19 -7.98
CA GLN A 76 -5.72 1.42 -8.01
C GLN A 76 -4.55 2.16 -7.36
N LEU A 77 -4.49 3.48 -7.53
CA LEU A 77 -3.45 4.32 -6.94
C LEU A 77 -3.61 4.42 -5.42
N ALA A 78 -4.85 4.50 -4.93
CA ALA A 78 -5.14 4.45 -3.49
C ALA A 78 -4.73 3.10 -2.89
N ASP A 79 -5.16 1.98 -3.48
CA ASP A 79 -4.79 0.63 -3.01
C ASP A 79 -3.27 0.39 -3.06
N ALA A 80 -2.59 0.87 -4.10
CA ALA A 80 -1.14 0.79 -4.19
C ALA A 80 -0.45 1.64 -3.11
N GLY A 81 -1.01 2.82 -2.79
CA GLY A 81 -0.55 3.67 -1.70
C GLY A 81 -0.66 2.98 -0.34
N ASP A 82 -1.83 2.42 -0.04
CA ASP A 82 -2.08 1.70 1.23
C ASP A 82 -1.13 0.50 1.39
N ARG A 83 -0.89 -0.26 0.31
CA ARG A 83 0.06 -1.37 0.31
C ARG A 83 1.51 -0.92 0.51
N ALA A 84 1.89 0.23 -0.04
CA ALA A 84 3.23 0.77 0.14
C ALA A 84 3.46 1.22 1.59
N GLU A 85 2.48 1.92 2.20
CA GLU A 85 2.55 2.34 3.59
C GLU A 85 2.63 1.14 4.55
N ALA A 86 1.82 0.10 4.31
CA ALA A 86 1.88 -1.13 5.09
C ALA A 86 3.26 -1.82 4.99
N ALA A 87 3.85 -1.87 3.79
CA ALA A 87 5.16 -2.45 3.57
C ALA A 87 6.29 -1.62 4.23
N GLU A 88 6.20 -0.29 4.23
CA GLU A 88 7.16 0.58 4.92
C GLU A 88 7.10 0.38 6.44
N GLN A 89 5.90 0.27 7.02
CA GLN A 89 5.74 -0.05 8.44
C GLN A 89 6.30 -1.43 8.79
N GLU A 90 6.08 -2.43 7.94
CA GLU A 90 6.66 -3.76 8.11
C GLU A 90 8.18 -3.73 8.04
N LEU A 91 8.77 -2.97 7.11
CA LEU A 91 10.21 -2.79 6.99
C LEU A 91 10.82 -2.16 8.25
N LEU A 92 10.22 -1.09 8.78
CA LEU A 92 10.69 -0.46 10.02
C LEU A 92 10.68 -1.46 11.19
N GLN A 93 9.64 -2.27 11.32
CA GLN A 93 9.58 -3.32 12.34
C GLN A 93 10.61 -4.44 12.09
N ILE A 94 10.92 -4.77 10.84
CA ILE A 94 11.98 -5.72 10.50
C ILE A 94 13.35 -5.14 10.87
N GLU A 95 13.62 -3.88 10.54
CA GLU A 95 14.88 -3.20 10.87
C GLU A 95 15.12 -3.19 12.39
N GLU A 96 14.13 -2.75 13.19
CA GLU A 96 14.20 -2.78 14.66
C GLU A 96 14.50 -4.19 15.20
N ARG A 97 13.85 -5.22 14.66
CA ARG A 97 14.11 -6.63 15.05
C ARG A 97 15.49 -7.13 14.62
N THR A 98 15.97 -6.66 13.47
CA THR A 98 17.25 -7.09 12.91
C THR A 98 18.42 -6.47 13.69
N GLU A 99 18.26 -5.27 14.24
CA GLU A 99 19.26 -4.65 15.11
C GLU A 99 19.57 -5.51 16.36
N LEU A 100 18.55 -6.14 16.92
CA LEU A 100 18.66 -7.01 18.10
C LEU A 100 19.03 -8.45 17.74
N THR A 101 18.89 -8.84 16.48
CA THR A 101 19.23 -10.18 15.98
C THR A 101 20.71 -10.45 16.23
N GLY A 102 21.01 -11.61 16.81
CA GLY A 102 22.38 -11.94 17.15
C GLY A 102 22.50 -13.08 18.15
N TYR A 103 23.77 -13.40 18.40
CA TYR A 103 24.18 -14.38 19.39
C TYR A 103 24.63 -13.65 20.65
N TYR A 104 24.19 -14.14 21.80
CA TYR A 104 24.52 -13.62 23.12
C TYR A 104 25.03 -14.78 23.99
N SER A 105 26.09 -14.55 24.75
CA SER A 105 26.68 -15.56 25.64
C SER A 105 27.00 -14.96 27.01
N GLY A 106 26.97 -15.80 28.04
CA GLY A 106 27.32 -15.45 29.41
C GLY A 106 27.58 -16.70 30.24
N ASP A 107 28.06 -16.49 31.46
CA ASP A 107 28.30 -17.57 32.41
C ASP A 107 27.06 -17.78 33.30
N ILE A 108 26.81 -19.02 33.69
CA ILE A 108 25.76 -19.37 34.65
C ILE A 108 26.31 -20.26 35.76
N GLU A 109 25.82 -20.04 36.97
CA GLU A 109 25.96 -20.97 38.08
C GLU A 109 24.60 -21.60 38.36
N SER A 110 24.49 -22.91 38.17
CA SER A 110 23.22 -23.64 38.31
C SER A 110 23.36 -24.83 39.25
N LYS A 111 22.21 -25.30 39.74
CA LYS A 111 22.13 -26.45 40.64
C LYS A 111 21.66 -27.67 39.84
N LEU A 112 22.51 -28.68 39.72
CA LEU A 112 22.13 -29.97 39.14
C LEU A 112 21.77 -30.97 40.24
N TYR A 113 20.62 -31.59 40.09
CA TYR A 113 20.14 -32.65 40.98
C TYR A 113 20.57 -34.02 40.45
N ALA A 114 21.00 -34.91 41.35
CA ALA A 114 21.34 -36.27 40.97
C ALA A 114 20.07 -37.02 40.53
N ARG A 115 20.09 -37.59 39.32
CA ARG A 115 18.98 -38.33 38.68
C ARG A 115 18.30 -39.38 39.57
N ALA A 116 19.03 -39.94 40.54
CA ALA A 116 18.52 -40.98 41.44
C ALA A 116 17.51 -40.47 42.49
N ASN A 117 17.51 -39.17 42.80
CA ASN A 117 16.69 -38.61 43.89
C ASN A 117 15.53 -37.73 43.40
N GLY A 118 15.37 -37.57 42.08
CA GLY A 118 14.53 -36.53 41.50
C GLY A 118 14.93 -35.14 42.03
N CYS A 119 14.07 -34.14 41.83
CA CYS A 119 14.28 -32.77 42.31
C CYS A 119 14.14 -32.61 43.83
N THR A 120 14.32 -33.70 44.56
CA THR A 120 14.18 -33.85 46.00
C THR A 120 15.44 -34.51 46.54
N GLY A 121 16.57 -33.81 46.47
CA GLY A 121 17.85 -34.37 46.91
C GLY A 121 18.98 -33.34 47.00
N ALA A 122 20.16 -33.81 47.41
CA ALA A 122 21.37 -33.02 47.34
C ALA A 122 21.64 -32.58 45.89
N PHE A 123 21.90 -31.29 45.71
CA PHE A 123 22.31 -30.73 44.44
C PHE A 123 23.83 -30.53 44.42
N THR A 124 24.41 -30.55 43.22
CA THR A 124 25.76 -30.06 42.97
C THR A 124 25.65 -28.74 42.24
N THR A 125 26.36 -27.72 42.73
CA THR A 125 26.51 -26.47 41.98
C THR A 125 27.49 -26.70 40.85
N VAL A 126 27.08 -26.36 39.64
CA VAL A 126 27.90 -26.45 38.44
C VAL A 126 27.95 -25.10 37.75
N TYR A 127 29.08 -24.84 37.12
CA TYR A 127 29.26 -23.69 36.26
C TYR A 127 29.04 -24.12 34.82
N GLY A 128 28.35 -23.29 34.06
CA GLY A 128 28.06 -23.52 32.65
C GLY A 128 28.16 -22.24 31.85
N GLU A 129 28.04 -22.40 30.54
CA GLU A 129 27.87 -21.31 29.60
C GLU A 129 26.40 -21.29 29.15
N GLN A 130 25.82 -20.11 29.13
CA GLN A 130 24.47 -19.87 28.65
C GLN A 130 24.52 -19.04 27.38
N ASN A 131 23.68 -19.43 26.43
CA ASN A 131 23.73 -18.99 25.06
C ASN A 131 22.32 -18.63 24.60
N LEU A 132 22.18 -17.51 23.92
CA LEU A 132 20.92 -17.05 23.34
C LEU A 132 21.17 -16.63 21.90
N LEU A 133 20.43 -17.24 20.98
CA LEU A 133 20.34 -16.83 19.59
C LEU A 133 18.96 -16.24 19.35
N TYR A 134 18.89 -14.94 19.07
CA TYR A 134 17.66 -14.29 18.63
C TYR A 134 17.67 -14.15 17.11
N ILE A 135 16.61 -14.65 16.47
CA ILE A 135 16.37 -14.59 15.03
C ILE A 135 15.17 -13.67 14.80
N GLY A 136 15.43 -12.39 14.51
CA GLY A 136 14.39 -11.37 14.37
C GLY A 136 13.41 -11.61 13.22
N THR A 137 13.88 -12.23 12.12
CA THR A 137 13.02 -12.55 10.96
C THR A 137 11.90 -13.51 11.29
N THR A 138 12.09 -14.40 12.26
CA THR A 138 11.08 -15.39 12.67
C THR A 138 10.59 -15.19 14.10
N ASN A 139 11.01 -14.11 14.77
CA ASN A 139 10.83 -13.87 16.20
C ASN A 139 11.04 -15.15 17.03
N THR A 140 12.20 -15.77 16.82
CA THR A 140 12.55 -17.03 17.46
C THR A 140 13.74 -16.82 18.37
N ILE A 141 13.65 -17.32 19.60
CA ILE A 141 14.79 -17.44 20.51
C ILE A 141 15.17 -18.91 20.63
N VAL A 142 16.44 -19.21 20.45
CA VAL A 142 17.05 -20.47 20.87
C VAL A 142 17.92 -20.16 22.06
N TYR A 143 17.53 -20.64 23.23
CA TYR A 143 18.31 -20.53 24.46
C TYR A 143 18.93 -21.89 24.76
N SER A 144 20.22 -21.94 25.07
CA SER A 144 20.86 -23.15 25.55
C SER A 144 21.77 -22.90 26.73
N THR A 145 21.92 -23.94 27.55
CA THR A 145 22.86 -23.96 28.65
C THR A 145 23.74 -25.18 28.53
N VAL A 146 25.05 -24.96 28.45
CA VAL A 146 26.07 -26.00 28.33
C VAL A 146 26.79 -26.11 29.66
N TYR A 147 26.71 -27.28 30.29
CA TYR A 147 27.42 -27.62 31.51
C TYR A 147 28.60 -28.56 31.17
N PRO A 148 29.86 -28.08 31.21
CA PRO A 148 31.02 -28.91 30.88
C PRO A 148 31.05 -30.22 31.67
N GLY A 149 31.14 -31.35 30.96
CA GLY A 149 31.14 -32.69 31.56
C GLY A 149 29.76 -33.21 32.01
N HIS A 150 28.71 -32.39 31.95
CA HIS A 150 27.35 -32.76 32.37
C HIS A 150 26.34 -32.75 31.21
N GLY A 151 26.58 -31.94 30.16
CA GLY A 151 25.82 -31.94 28.91
C GLY A 151 25.17 -30.59 28.61
N GLU A 152 24.13 -30.58 27.77
CA GLU A 152 23.43 -29.38 27.30
C GLU A 152 21.90 -29.48 27.49
N LEU A 153 21.29 -28.33 27.80
CA LEU A 153 19.86 -28.06 27.75
C LEU A 153 19.59 -27.04 26.63
N THR A 154 18.55 -27.25 25.83
CA THR A 154 18.20 -26.33 24.74
C THR A 154 16.69 -26.12 24.71
N TYR A 155 16.27 -24.87 24.60
CA TYR A 155 14.89 -24.42 24.51
C TYR A 155 14.71 -23.58 23.25
N ARG A 156 13.56 -23.74 22.59
CA ARG A 156 13.14 -22.89 21.48
C ARG A 156 11.85 -22.18 21.85
N PHE A 157 11.84 -20.87 21.67
CA PHE A 157 10.70 -20.00 21.90
C PHE A 157 10.31 -19.30 20.61
N GLN A 158 9.01 -19.19 20.36
CA GLN A 158 8.47 -18.45 19.22
C GLN A 158 7.39 -17.52 19.74
N GLY A 159 7.59 -16.22 19.58
CA GLY A 159 6.72 -15.22 20.20
C GLY A 159 6.76 -13.89 19.48
N GLU A 160 6.46 -12.83 20.22
CA GLU A 160 6.42 -11.46 19.71
C GLU A 160 7.45 -10.60 20.43
N LEU A 161 8.12 -9.74 19.68
CA LEU A 161 8.97 -8.67 20.21
C LEU A 161 8.13 -7.40 20.26
N THR A 162 7.96 -6.82 21.45
CA THR A 162 7.30 -5.52 21.63
C THR A 162 8.33 -4.53 22.17
N GLY A 163 8.76 -3.58 21.33
CA GLY A 163 9.91 -2.73 21.63
C GLY A 163 11.18 -3.57 21.76
N ASN A 164 11.81 -3.55 22.93
CA ASN A 164 13.01 -4.34 23.23
C ASN A 164 12.74 -5.59 24.07
N VAL A 165 11.48 -5.97 24.26
CA VAL A 165 11.09 -7.10 25.13
C VAL A 165 10.46 -8.22 24.31
N PHE A 166 11.02 -9.42 24.43
CA PHE A 166 10.48 -10.65 23.87
C PHE A 166 9.91 -11.52 24.98
N GLU A 167 8.68 -12.01 24.82
CA GLU A 167 8.08 -12.95 25.77
C GLU A 167 7.41 -14.10 25.02
N SER A 168 7.58 -15.33 25.51
CA SER A 168 7.01 -16.52 24.89
C SER A 168 7.10 -17.75 25.81
N ASP A 169 6.22 -18.72 25.59
CA ASP A 169 6.33 -20.06 26.16
C ASP A 169 7.22 -20.95 25.28
N ASP A 170 7.87 -21.95 25.87
CA ASP A 170 8.68 -22.88 25.11
C ASP A 170 7.83 -23.69 24.11
N THR A 171 8.32 -23.74 22.87
CA THR A 171 7.70 -24.54 21.80
C THR A 171 8.38 -25.88 21.61
N GLN A 172 9.67 -25.94 21.92
CA GLN A 172 10.47 -27.16 21.86
C GLN A 172 11.51 -27.16 22.96
N TYR A 173 11.75 -28.34 23.51
CA TYR A 173 12.75 -28.59 24.53
C TYR A 173 13.57 -29.82 24.16
N SER A 174 14.89 -29.71 24.30
CA SER A 174 15.85 -30.78 24.11
C SER A 174 16.86 -30.80 25.25
N ARG A 175 17.34 -31.99 25.59
CA ARG A 175 18.37 -32.18 26.61
C ARG A 175 19.25 -33.38 26.31
N THR A 176 20.48 -33.30 26.78
CA THR A 176 21.34 -34.48 26.91
C THR A 176 20.81 -35.45 27.96
N GLN A 177 21.02 -36.76 27.75
CA GLN A 177 20.44 -37.83 28.59
C GLN A 177 20.89 -37.79 30.05
N ALA A 178 22.03 -37.15 30.34
CA ALA A 178 22.62 -37.05 31.67
C ALA A 178 22.04 -35.91 32.53
N LEU A 179 21.34 -34.95 31.94
CA LEU A 179 20.76 -33.82 32.65
C LEU A 179 19.28 -34.05 32.95
N GLU A 180 18.83 -33.67 34.15
CA GLU A 180 17.41 -33.64 34.51
C GLU A 180 17.05 -32.22 34.92
N ALA A 181 16.06 -31.62 34.24
CA ALA A 181 15.56 -30.30 34.57
C ALA A 181 14.49 -30.43 35.66
N CYS A 182 14.56 -29.57 36.66
CA CYS A 182 13.74 -29.66 37.88
C CYS A 182 12.56 -28.69 37.97
N GLY A 183 12.21 -28.04 36.85
CA GLY A 183 10.98 -27.27 36.68
C GLY A 183 9.88 -28.08 35.99
N ASN A 184 8.65 -27.56 35.94
CA ASN A 184 7.56 -28.17 35.20
C ASN A 184 7.91 -28.14 33.70
N PRO A 185 8.27 -29.27 33.07
CA PRO A 185 8.92 -29.28 31.75
C PRO A 185 8.00 -28.86 30.60
N THR A 186 6.73 -28.59 30.88
CA THR A 186 5.70 -28.31 29.87
C THR A 186 5.27 -26.85 29.77
N GLN A 187 5.78 -25.94 30.60
CA GLN A 187 5.46 -24.50 30.54
C GLN A 187 6.61 -23.65 31.11
N ASN A 188 7.75 -23.60 30.42
CA ASN A 188 8.81 -22.64 30.72
C ASN A 188 8.53 -21.38 29.90
N ARG A 189 8.16 -20.29 30.56
CA ARG A 189 8.02 -18.99 29.91
C ARG A 189 9.32 -18.22 30.03
N ILE A 190 9.78 -17.64 28.92
CA ILE A 190 10.93 -16.74 28.88
C ILE A 190 10.47 -15.30 28.70
N ARG A 191 11.18 -14.39 29.36
CA ARG A 191 11.19 -12.97 29.03
C ARG A 191 12.63 -12.57 28.75
N VAL A 192 12.86 -11.90 27.62
CA VAL A 192 14.18 -11.41 27.23
C VAL A 192 14.08 -9.93 26.97
N GLU A 193 14.87 -9.15 27.68
CA GLU A 193 15.01 -7.70 27.46
C GLU A 193 16.33 -7.44 26.76
N PHE A 194 16.27 -6.91 25.54
CA PHE A 194 17.44 -6.57 24.76
C PHE A 194 17.92 -5.13 25.05
N TYR A 195 19.23 -4.98 25.05
CA TYR A 195 19.97 -3.73 25.17
C TYR A 195 21.07 -3.71 24.10
N ASP A 196 21.70 -2.55 23.88
CA ASP A 196 22.67 -2.34 22.79
C ASP A 196 23.79 -3.41 22.75
N ASP A 197 24.31 -3.82 23.92
CA ASP A 197 25.46 -4.72 24.06
C ASP A 197 25.15 -6.00 24.85
N ASN A 198 23.93 -6.15 25.37
CA ASN A 198 23.56 -7.27 26.21
C ASN A 198 22.06 -7.62 26.13
N ALA A 199 21.71 -8.79 26.64
CA ALA A 199 20.35 -9.23 26.84
C ALA A 199 20.18 -9.70 28.29
N LYS A 200 19.06 -9.36 28.91
CA LYS A 200 18.65 -9.89 30.22
C LYS A 200 17.61 -10.97 30.01
N VAL A 201 17.88 -12.17 30.51
CA VAL A 201 16.99 -13.32 30.40
C VAL A 201 16.34 -13.59 31.76
N TYR A 202 15.02 -13.77 31.75
CA TYR A 202 14.22 -14.13 32.90
C TYR A 202 13.44 -15.41 32.57
N PHE A 203 13.55 -16.41 33.44
CA PHE A 203 12.70 -17.59 33.40
C PHE A 203 11.56 -17.41 34.39
N LEU A 204 10.33 -17.53 33.90
CA LEU A 204 9.11 -17.40 34.69
C LEU A 204 8.57 -18.79 34.98
N ASP A 205 8.86 -19.33 36.16
CA ASP A 205 8.21 -20.53 36.68
C ASP A 205 6.78 -20.19 37.08
N GLY A 206 5.80 -21.02 36.71
CA GLY A 206 4.36 -20.83 36.96
C GLY A 206 3.91 -20.72 38.44
N THR A 207 4.83 -20.59 39.38
CA THR A 207 4.59 -20.25 40.79
C THR A 207 5.06 -18.82 41.07
N ILE A 208 4.15 -17.87 40.86
CA ILE A 208 3.93 -16.61 41.59
C ILE A 208 5.20 -15.92 42.18
N GLU A 209 5.57 -14.80 41.58
CA GLU A 209 6.22 -13.63 42.23
C GLU A 209 7.61 -13.80 42.86
N SER A 210 8.52 -14.51 42.21
CA SER A 210 9.93 -14.13 42.31
C SER A 210 10.45 -13.88 40.91
N GLU A 211 10.66 -12.61 40.54
CA GLU A 211 11.56 -12.28 39.44
C GLU A 211 12.89 -12.97 39.76
N SER A 212 13.19 -14.03 39.03
CA SER A 212 14.52 -14.61 39.01
C SER A 212 15.49 -13.47 38.69
N LYS A 213 16.64 -13.40 39.38
CA LYS A 213 17.66 -12.42 39.03
C LYS A 213 17.98 -12.60 37.54
N PRO A 214 17.95 -11.52 36.73
CA PRO A 214 18.18 -11.67 35.31
C PRO A 214 19.56 -12.25 35.05
N GLU A 215 19.59 -13.23 34.15
CA GLU A 215 20.82 -13.70 33.57
C GLU A 215 21.26 -12.69 32.49
N ILE A 216 22.47 -12.15 32.62
CA ILE A 216 22.99 -11.14 31.71
C ILE A 216 23.89 -11.82 30.69
N LEU A 217 23.46 -11.80 29.43
CA LEU A 217 24.20 -12.31 28.28
C LEU A 217 24.76 -11.15 27.47
N ARG A 218 26.02 -11.22 27.08
CA ARG A 218 26.65 -10.18 26.24
C ARG A 218 26.52 -10.57 24.77
N ARG A 219 26.27 -9.57 23.92
CA ARG A 219 26.27 -9.77 22.48
C ARG A 219 27.66 -10.19 22.02
N VAL A 220 27.71 -11.27 21.25
CA VAL A 220 28.92 -11.76 20.61
C VAL A 220 28.90 -11.24 19.18
N THR A 221 29.76 -10.27 18.89
CA THR A 221 29.94 -9.66 17.57
C THR A 221 30.92 -10.44 16.70
#